data_AF-A0A439M125-F1
#
_entry.id   AF-A0A439M125-F1
#
_cell.length_a   1.000
_cell.length_b   1.000
_cell.length_c   1.000
_cell.angle_alpha   90.00
_cell.angle_beta   90.00
_cell.angle_gamma   90.00
#
_symmetry.space_group_name_H-M   'P 1'
#
loop_
_entity.id
_entity.type
_entity.pdbx_description
1 polymer ?
#
loop_
_entity_poly.entity_id
_entity_poly.type
_entity_poly.pdbx_seq_one_letter_code
_entity_poly.pdbx_strand_id
1 'polypeptide(L)' 'MVKSQTAKSWFPYILLVAAAIALDQWVKYLVETGLAFQEKVDLVPFLALYRTYNTGIAFSMFSSFGDTGLVVIAAF' A
#
# COMPACT_ATOMS: atom_id res chain seq x y z
N MET A 1 -40.95 16.27 -17.05
CA MET A 1 -40.05 15.11 -17.20
C MET A 1 -38.92 15.26 -16.19
N VAL A 2 -39.05 14.65 -15.01
CA VAL A 2 -38.02 14.71 -13.95
C VAL A 2 -36.96 13.66 -14.28
N LYS A 3 -35.72 14.07 -14.53
CA LYS A 3 -34.59 13.15 -14.66
C LYS A 3 -34.38 12.49 -13.29
N SER A 4 -34.72 11.20 -13.19
CA SER A 4 -34.35 10.34 -12.06
C SER A 4 -32.84 10.39 -11.88
N GLN A 5 -32.35 11.00 -10.80
CA GLN A 5 -30.95 10.93 -10.43
C GLN A 5 -30.69 9.52 -9.89
N THR A 6 -30.07 8.67 -10.70
CA THR A 6 -29.63 7.34 -10.27
C THR A 6 -28.57 7.53 -9.19
N ALA A 7 -28.86 7.09 -7.96
CA ALA A 7 -27.88 7.12 -6.87
C ALA A 7 -26.63 6.34 -7.28
N LYS A 8 -25.45 6.95 -7.16
CA LYS A 8 -24.18 6.32 -7.50
C LYS A 8 -23.91 5.17 -6.52
N SER A 9 -23.85 3.93 -7.02
CA SER A 9 -23.53 2.76 -6.19
C SER A 9 -22.04 2.71 -5.87
N TRP A 10 -21.71 2.67 -4.58
CA TRP A 10 -20.34 2.56 -4.08
C TRP A 10 -19.85 1.11 -4.02
N PHE A 11 -20.75 0.14 -4.19
CA PHE A 11 -20.47 -1.28 -4.07
C PHE A 11 -19.27 -1.80 -4.88
N PRO A 12 -19.10 -1.48 -6.19
CA PRO A 12 -17.94 -1.97 -6.94
C PRO A 12 -16.60 -1.45 -6.39
N TYR A 13 -16.59 -0.23 -5.84
CA TYR A 13 -15.39 0.34 -5.23
C TYR A 13 -15.03 -0.35 -3.92
N ILE A 14 -16.04 -0.68 -3.10
CA ILE A 14 -15.83 -1.43 -1.86
C ILE A 14 -15.25 -2.81 -2.16
N LEU A 15 -15.81 -3.52 -3.15
CA LEU A 15 -15.29 -4.82 -3.55
C LEU A 15 -13.84 -4.73 -4.05
N LEU A 16 -13.51 -3.72 -4.84
CA LEU A 16 -12.16 -3.49 -5.32
C LEU A 16 -11.18 -3.26 -4.16
N VAL A 17 -11.54 -2.40 -3.19
CA VAL A 17 -10.71 -2.13 -2.02
C VAL A 17 -10.52 -3.38 -1.16
N ALA A 18 -11.61 -4.13 -0.91
CA ALA A 18 -11.52 -5.37 -0.14
C ALA A 18 -10.61 -6.40 -0.81
N ALA A 19 -10.71 -6.56 -2.14
CA ALA A 19 -9.84 -7.46 -2.89
C ALA A 19 -8.37 -7.02 -2.84
N ALA A 20 -8.10 -5.71 -2.96
CA ALA A 20 -6.76 -5.16 -2.87
C ALA A 20 -6.14 -5.39 -1.48
N ILE A 21 -6.90 -5.16 -0.40
CA ILE A 21 -6.45 -5.41 0.97
C ILE A 21 -6.15 -6.90 1.17
N ALA A 22 -7.05 -7.78 0.73
CA ALA A 22 -6.86 -9.22 0.87
C ALA A 22 -5.59 -9.71 0.15
N LEU A 23 -5.36 -9.22 -1.07
CA LEU A 23 -4.16 -9.55 -1.84
C LEU A 23 -2.89 -9.02 -1.19
N ASP A 24 -2.89 -7.77 -0.72
CA ASP A 24 -1.74 -7.16 -0.02
C ASP A 24 -1.35 -7.96 1.23
N GLN A 25 -2.34 -8.29 2.09
CA GLN A 25 -2.09 -9.04 3.31
C GLN A 25 -1.62 -10.46 3.03
N TRP A 26 -2.17 -11.11 2.00
CA TRP A 26 -1.72 -12.44 1.58
C TRP A 26 -0.26 -12.41 1.09
N VAL A 27 0.11 -11.47 0.22
CA VAL A 27 1.49 -11.34 -0.27
C VAL A 27 2.45 -11.08 0.89
N LYS A 28 2.09 -10.20 1.84
CA LYS A 28 2.88 -9.95 3.05
C LYS A 28 3.08 -11.21 3.88
N TYR A 29 2.03 -12.00 4.09
CA TYR A 29 2.14 -13.28 4.79
C TYR A 29 3.13 -14.24 4.10
N LEU A 30 3.07 -14.35 2.77
CA LEU A 30 4.01 -15.18 2.01
C LEU A 30 5.47 -14.67 2.13
N VAL A 31 5.67 -13.35 2.11
CA VAL A 31 6.99 -12.73 2.29
C VAL A 31 7.53 -12.95 3.70
N GLU A 32 6.70 -12.76 4.72
CA GLU A 32 7.09 -12.96 6.13
C GLU A 32 7.50 -14.40 6.43
N THR A 33 6.74 -15.35 5.91
CA THR A 33 6.94 -16.79 6.19
C THR A 33 7.91 -17.48 5.22
N GLY A 34 8.09 -16.92 4.02
CA GLY A 34 8.86 -17.57 2.95
C GLY A 34 10.23 -16.96 2.66
N LEU A 35 10.48 -15.70 3.04
CA LEU A 35 11.75 -15.01 2.74
C LEU A 35 12.58 -14.76 4.01
N ALA A 36 13.90 -14.87 3.87
CA ALA A 36 14.84 -14.44 4.91
C ALA A 36 14.94 -12.90 4.97
N PHE A 37 15.24 -12.37 6.15
CA PHE A 37 15.28 -10.92 6.36
C PHE A 37 16.45 -10.28 5.61
N GLN A 38 16.17 -9.23 4.84
CA GLN A 38 17.17 -8.47 4.07
C GLN A 38 18.05 -9.29 3.12
N GLU A 39 17.61 -10.50 2.78
CA GLU A 39 18.29 -11.33 1.79
C GLU A 39 17.68 -11.14 0.42
N LYS A 40 18.57 -11.10 -0.59
CA LYS A 40 18.21 -10.90 -1.99
C LYS A 40 17.69 -12.20 -2.59
N VAL A 41 16.50 -12.16 -3.17
CA VAL A 41 15.98 -13.24 -4.01
C VAL A 41 15.79 -12.71 -5.43
N ASP A 42 16.69 -13.09 -6.33
CA ASP A 42 16.61 -12.72 -7.74
C ASP A 42 15.38 -13.34 -8.40
N LEU A 43 14.57 -12.50 -9.08
CA LEU A 43 13.36 -12.95 -9.77
C LEU A 43 13.55 -12.94 -11.29
N VAL A 44 13.92 -11.79 -11.85
CA VAL A 44 14.27 -11.59 -13.26
C VAL A 44 15.38 -10.53 -13.35
N PRO A 45 16.04 -10.33 -14.50
CA PRO A 45 17.04 -9.27 -14.62
C PRO A 45 16.48 -7.91 -14.14
N PHE A 46 17.27 -7.22 -13.31
CA PHE A 46 16.93 -5.94 -12.67
C PHE A 46 15.81 -5.96 -11.60
N LEU A 47 15.23 -7.12 -11.27
CA LEU A 47 14.19 -7.24 -10.24
C LEU A 47 14.51 -8.37 -9.26
N ALA A 48 14.58 -8.01 -7.97
CA ALA A 48 14.74 -8.95 -6.87
C ALA A 48 13.73 -8.64 -5.76
N LEU A 49 13.38 -9.68 -5.00
CA LEU A 49 12.53 -9.59 -3.83
C LEU A 49 13.41 -9.52 -2.57
N TYR A 50 12.93 -8.78 -1.58
CA TYR A 50 13.52 -8.69 -0.24
C TYR A 50 12.40 -8.64 0.79
N ARG A 51 12.58 -9.34 1.93
CA ARG A 51 11.80 -9.05 3.14
C ARG A 51 12.45 -7.89 3.88
N THR A 52 11.76 -6.76 3.96
CA THR A 52 12.21 -5.58 4.70
C THR A 52 11.09 -5.01 5.57
N TYR A 53 11.48 -4.30 6.63
CA TYR A 53 10.56 -3.53 7.45
C TYR A 53 10.79 -2.05 7.21
N ASN A 54 9.81 -1.37 6.62
CA ASN A 54 9.85 0.07 6.46
C ASN A 54 9.26 0.74 7.71
N THR A 55 10.12 1.32 8.53
CA THR A 55 9.74 2.08 9.74
C THR A 55 9.45 3.55 9.48
N GLY A 56 9.40 3.98 8.21
CA GLY A 56 9.16 5.38 7.82
C GLY A 56 10.43 6.21 7.60
N ILE A 57 11.56 5.58 7.23
CA ILE A 57 12.86 6.25 7.08
C ILE A 57 12.81 7.41 6.08
N ALA A 58 11.99 7.30 5.03
CA ALA A 58 11.80 8.34 4.01
C ALA A 58 11.38 9.70 4.61
N PHE A 59 10.77 9.70 5.80
CA PHE A 59 10.37 10.89 6.53
C PHE A 59 11.00 10.99 7.92
N SER A 60 12.09 10.27 8.19
CA SER A 60 12.77 10.31 9.50
C SER A 60 13.14 11.73 9.94
N MET A 61 13.58 12.59 9.01
CA MET A 61 13.83 14.03 9.22
C MET A 61 12.56 14.84 9.56
N PHE A 62 11.39 14.37 9.14
CA PHE A 62 10.09 14.99 9.35
C PHE A 62 9.18 14.17 10.27
N SER A 63 9.74 13.24 11.03
CA SER A 63 8.98 12.35 11.91
C SER A 63 8.18 13.11 12.98
N SER A 64 8.60 14.32 13.32
CA SER A 64 7.90 15.24 14.23
C SER A 64 6.62 15.87 13.65
N PHE A 65 6.40 15.83 12.32
CA PHE A 65 5.25 16.47 11.67
C PHE A 65 3.98 15.61 11.69
N GLY A 66 4.09 14.32 12.03
CA GLY A 66 2.99 13.37 12.02
C GLY A 66 2.34 13.17 10.64
N ASP A 67 1.38 12.25 10.55
CA ASP A 67 0.80 11.81 9.27
C ASP A 67 0.20 12.99 8.47
N THR A 68 -0.57 13.85 9.13
CA THR A 68 -1.22 14.99 8.47
C THR A 68 -0.22 16.02 7.94
N GLY A 69 0.86 16.28 8.68
CA GLY A 69 1.91 17.21 8.23
C GLY A 69 2.67 16.69 7.02
N LEU A 70 2.93 15.38 6.97
CA LEU A 70 3.57 14.74 5.81
C LEU A 70 2.68 14.77 4.56
N VAL A 71 1.37 14.56 4.71
CA VAL A 71 0.40 14.66 3.59
C VAL A 71 0.41 16.07 3.00
N VAL A 72 0.44 17.10 3.84
CA VAL A 72 0.51 18.49 3.38
C VAL A 72 1.81 18.72 2.60
N ILE A 73 2.97 18.31 3.14
CA ILE A 73 4.26 18.46 2.45
C ILE A 73 4.28 17.73 1.10
N ALA A 74 3.68 16.54 1.00
CA ALA A 74 3.66 15.76 -0.24
C ALA A 74 2.69 16.32 -1.30
N ALA A 75 1.71 17.12 -0.90
CA ALA A 75 0.67 17.64 -1.80
C ALA A 75 1.04 18.97 -2.47
N PHE A 76 2.13 19.63 -2.05
CA PHE A 76 2.61 20.92 -2.55
C PHE A 76 4.05 20.83 -3.06
#